data_AF-A0A7C1E4I0-F1
#
_entry.id   AF-A0A7C1E4I0-F1
#
_cell.length_a   1.000
_cell.length_b   1.000
_cell.length_c   1.000
_cell.angle_alpha   90.00
_cell.angle_beta   90.00
_cell.angle_gamma   90.00
#
_symmetry.space_group_name_H-M   'P 1'
#
loop_
_entity.id
_entity.type
_entity.pdbx_description
1 polymer ?
#
loop_
_entity_poly.entity_id
_entity_poly.type
_entity_poly.pdbx_seq_one_letter_code
_entity_poly.pdbx_strand_id
1 'polypeptide(L)'
;MPNGTPVRRVRAETLFQLLKARGRRHGGFSINLKTAYLNIIFLISAQVLFGWTLVFETTGNPLPEMETRIRNQIEEFSQKVSGWDDSADTIRVKIAYTRSEFNEATYGLMPDWSIGAADPSSNTIILFFPESSKSPKAIELVKHEMAHILLHNALDGIPIPRWFDEGFAQWVSGPIEQGQSIRLAMANLTGESVNLWELETVNSWNHIRAELAYAESRAAFDYLMSAIDGNIFGLLRSIRRMDDFADGFEDFTGTSLVNFYRHWSSVRLEKFNWTLILLDWRTIFAVITILFLIGGTIKLIRNKRDKGEEDWEHPLSMEAAEEREND
;
A
#
# COMPACT_ATOMS: atom_id res chain seq x y z
N MET A 1 7.49 -25.54 -51.54
CA MET A 1 8.76 -24.76 -51.49
C MET A 1 8.76 -23.75 -52.63
N PRO A 2 9.39 -22.56 -52.55
CA PRO A 2 10.18 -22.00 -51.44
C PRO A 2 9.85 -20.52 -51.04
N ASN A 3 10.40 -20.11 -49.88
CA ASN A 3 10.99 -18.81 -49.47
C ASN A 3 10.14 -17.52 -49.58
N GLY A 4 9.97 -16.69 -48.54
CA GLY A 4 10.92 -16.24 -47.53
C GLY A 4 11.22 -14.73 -47.76
N THR A 5 10.40 -13.84 -47.20
CA THR A 5 10.53 -12.37 -47.32
C THR A 5 11.48 -11.77 -46.27
N PRO A 6 12.38 -10.83 -46.64
CA PRO A 6 13.31 -10.23 -45.69
C PRO A 6 12.75 -8.95 -45.04
N VAL A 7 12.97 -8.83 -43.73
CA VAL A 7 12.72 -7.65 -42.89
C VAL A 7 13.76 -6.57 -43.16
N ARG A 8 13.32 -5.34 -43.48
CA ARG A 8 14.17 -4.20 -43.82
C ARG A 8 14.52 -3.38 -42.56
N ARG A 9 15.77 -3.44 -42.10
CA ARG A 9 16.32 -2.55 -41.06
C ARG A 9 16.47 -1.13 -41.62
N VAL A 10 15.85 -0.14 -40.99
CA VAL A 10 16.09 1.29 -41.26
C VAL A 10 17.28 1.74 -40.41
N ARG A 11 18.37 2.17 -41.06
CA ARG A 11 19.59 2.70 -40.42
C ARG A 11 19.47 4.21 -40.19
N ALA A 12 19.82 4.65 -39.00
CA ALA A 12 19.67 6.00 -38.45
C ALA A 12 20.72 7.03 -38.94
N GLU A 13 21.00 7.10 -40.25
CA GLU A 13 22.09 7.96 -40.77
C GLU A 13 21.64 9.16 -41.61
N THR A 14 20.35 9.47 -41.70
CA THR A 14 19.84 10.49 -42.65
C THR A 14 19.44 11.82 -42.00
N LEU A 15 19.41 11.93 -40.66
CA LEU A 15 19.01 13.18 -39.99
C LEU A 15 20.17 14.17 -39.79
N PHE A 16 21.43 13.71 -39.80
CA PHE A 16 22.60 14.54 -39.47
C PHE A 16 23.09 15.42 -40.64
N GLN A 17 22.66 15.11 -41.88
CA GLN A 17 23.04 15.90 -43.07
C GLN A 17 22.06 17.05 -43.38
N LEU A 18 20.85 17.04 -42.81
CA LEU A 18 19.86 18.10 -43.04
C LEU A 18 20.01 19.31 -42.10
N LEU A 19 20.72 19.18 -40.98
CA LEU A 19 20.92 20.27 -40.03
C LEU A 19 22.18 21.12 -40.29
N LYS A 20 23.04 20.71 -41.24
CA LYS A 20 24.27 21.47 -41.60
C LYS A 20 24.08 22.48 -42.74
N ALA A 21 22.91 22.49 -43.39
CA ALA A 21 22.67 23.29 -44.61
C ALA A 21 21.94 24.63 -44.37
N ARG A 22 21.62 25.02 -43.14
CA ARG A 22 20.88 26.26 -42.88
C ARG A 22 21.44 27.09 -41.72
N GLY A 23 22.72 27.45 -41.83
CA GLY A 23 23.34 28.49 -41.01
C GLY A 23 23.98 29.57 -41.87
N ARG A 24 23.29 30.71 -42.09
CA ARG A 24 23.94 31.97 -42.49
C ARG A 24 23.06 33.21 -42.19
N ARG A 25 23.54 34.00 -41.22
CA ARG A 25 23.28 35.44 -40.91
C ARG A 25 21.89 35.73 -40.28
N HIS A 26 21.68 36.52 -39.23
CA HIS A 26 22.37 37.66 -38.61
C HIS A 26 21.96 37.79 -37.12
N GLY A 27 22.75 38.51 -36.31
CA GLY A 27 22.25 39.27 -35.15
C GLY A 27 22.50 38.63 -33.78
N GLY A 28 23.28 39.32 -32.95
CA GLY A 28 23.75 38.85 -31.65
C GLY A 28 22.65 38.69 -30.60
N PHE A 29 22.71 37.56 -29.89
CA PHE A 29 22.24 37.41 -28.52
C PHE A 29 23.13 36.33 -27.88
N SER A 30 24.05 36.72 -27.00
CA SER A 30 24.87 35.75 -26.28
C SER A 30 24.02 35.10 -25.19
N ILE A 31 23.34 34.00 -25.52
CA ILE A 31 22.77 33.12 -24.49
C ILE A 31 23.90 32.20 -24.05
N ASN A 32 24.25 32.32 -22.77
CA ASN A 32 25.24 31.52 -22.08
C ASN A 32 24.90 30.02 -22.29
N LEU A 33 25.71 29.30 -23.07
CA LEU A 33 25.52 27.88 -23.45
C LEU A 33 25.84 26.94 -22.26
N LYS A 34 25.30 27.23 -21.07
CA LYS A 34 25.40 26.42 -19.85
C LYS A 34 24.03 26.00 -19.31
N THR A 35 22.97 26.15 -20.08
CA THR A 35 21.62 25.69 -19.72
C THR A 35 21.38 24.26 -20.23
N ALA A 36 21.63 23.31 -19.34
CA ALA A 36 20.94 22.03 -19.18
C ALA A 36 20.50 21.29 -20.45
N TYR A 37 21.39 20.49 -21.02
CA TYR A 37 20.98 19.23 -21.64
C TYR A 37 20.51 18.30 -20.51
N LEU A 38 19.21 18.33 -20.19
CA LEU A 38 18.57 17.20 -19.52
C LEU A 38 18.51 16.06 -20.55
N ASN A 39 19.57 15.24 -20.57
CA ASN A 39 19.51 13.94 -21.23
C ASN A 39 18.57 13.05 -20.41
N ILE A 40 17.27 13.08 -20.69
CA ILE A 40 16.35 12.05 -20.22
C ILE A 40 16.65 10.81 -21.06
N ILE A 41 17.56 9.97 -20.57
CA ILE A 41 17.83 8.65 -21.16
C ILE A 41 16.68 7.75 -20.72
N PHE A 42 15.64 7.62 -21.56
CA PHE A 42 14.67 6.54 -21.41
C PHE A 42 15.36 5.21 -21.74
N LEU A 43 15.66 4.43 -20.71
CA LEU A 43 16.08 3.04 -20.87
C LEU A 43 14.83 2.17 -20.87
N ILE A 44 14.47 1.67 -22.05
CA ILE A 44 13.38 0.73 -22.24
C ILE A 44 13.98 -0.68 -22.20
N SER A 45 13.67 -1.45 -21.15
CA SER A 45 13.96 -2.90 -21.10
C SER A 45 12.63 -3.66 -21.28
N ALA A 46 12.60 -4.64 -22.19
CA ALA A 46 11.41 -5.44 -22.51
C ALA A 46 11.70 -6.94 -22.42
N GLN A 47 10.89 -7.69 -21.67
CA GLN A 47 10.97 -9.16 -21.60
C GLN A 47 9.57 -9.77 -21.44
N VAL A 48 9.38 -10.95 -22.04
CA VAL A 48 8.14 -11.73 -21.95
C VAL A 48 8.20 -12.59 -20.69
N LEU A 49 7.23 -12.41 -19.79
CA LEU A 49 6.98 -13.27 -18.64
C LEU A 49 5.51 -13.66 -18.66
N PHE A 50 5.20 -14.96 -18.69
CA PHE A 50 3.83 -15.48 -18.63
C PHE A 50 2.85 -14.89 -19.66
N GLY A 51 3.34 -14.49 -20.84
CA GLY A 51 2.52 -13.88 -21.90
C GLY A 51 2.48 -12.35 -21.86
N TRP A 52 2.91 -11.72 -20.76
CA TRP A 52 3.00 -10.27 -20.67
C TRP A 52 4.38 -9.76 -21.05
N THR A 53 4.44 -8.68 -21.82
CA THR A 53 5.67 -7.92 -22.05
C THR A 53 5.82 -6.88 -20.94
N LEU A 54 6.81 -7.04 -20.06
CA LEU A 54 7.14 -6.02 -19.06
C LEU A 54 8.06 -4.97 -19.66
N VAL A 55 7.61 -3.71 -19.67
CA VAL A 55 8.37 -2.55 -20.16
C VAL A 55 8.69 -1.62 -18.99
N PHE A 56 9.97 -1.44 -18.68
CA PHE A 56 10.40 -0.49 -17.64
C PHE A 56 10.70 0.87 -18.25
N GLU A 57 10.19 1.94 -17.62
CA GLU A 57 10.44 3.33 -17.99
C GLU A 57 10.98 4.08 -16.77
N THR A 58 12.25 4.50 -16.82
CA THR A 58 12.90 5.26 -15.75
C THR A 58 13.27 6.66 -16.23
N THR A 59 12.98 7.68 -15.40
CA THR A 59 13.45 9.07 -15.61
C THR A 59 14.90 9.28 -15.16
N GLY A 60 15.44 8.34 -14.38
CA GLY A 60 16.79 8.35 -13.82
C GLY A 60 17.63 7.11 -14.19
N ASN A 61 18.73 6.90 -13.46
CA ASN A 61 19.63 5.77 -13.72
C ASN A 61 18.93 4.42 -13.51
N PRO A 62 19.12 3.44 -14.41
CA PRO A 62 18.56 2.11 -14.24
C PRO A 62 19.12 1.47 -12.96
N LEU A 63 18.26 0.79 -12.20
CA LEU A 63 18.65 0.01 -11.04
C LEU A 63 18.35 -1.48 -11.32
N PRO A 64 19.30 -2.22 -11.93
CA PRO A 64 19.07 -3.62 -12.35
C PRO A 64 18.61 -4.55 -11.21
N GLU A 65 19.10 -4.32 -9.99
CA GLU A 65 18.68 -5.09 -8.81
C GLU A 65 17.20 -4.86 -8.48
N MET A 66 16.71 -3.63 -8.63
CA MET A 66 15.31 -3.30 -8.42
C MET A 66 14.42 -3.91 -9.50
N GLU A 67 14.78 -3.76 -10.78
CA GLU A 67 14.05 -4.42 -11.87
C GLU A 67 13.94 -5.92 -11.65
N THR A 68 15.03 -6.57 -11.20
CA THR A 68 15.04 -8.01 -10.89
C THR A 68 14.06 -8.34 -9.75
N ARG A 69 14.05 -7.55 -8.68
CA ARG A 69 13.11 -7.78 -7.56
C ARG A 69 11.65 -7.57 -7.98
N ILE A 70 11.38 -6.55 -8.79
CA ILE A 70 10.05 -6.28 -9.36
C ILE A 70 9.61 -7.46 -10.23
N ARG A 71 10.48 -7.96 -11.10
CA ARG A 71 10.20 -9.15 -11.92
C ARG A 71 9.85 -10.36 -11.07
N ASN A 72 10.66 -10.64 -10.03
CA ASN A 72 10.38 -11.77 -9.12
C ASN A 72 9.02 -11.64 -8.43
N GLN A 73 8.62 -10.42 -8.03
CA GLN A 73 7.29 -10.19 -7.44
C GLN A 73 6.15 -10.41 -8.43
N ILE A 74 6.33 -10.00 -9.70
CA ILE A 74 5.35 -10.22 -10.77
C ILE A 74 5.25 -11.72 -11.12
N GLU A 75 6.36 -12.45 -11.10
CA GLU A 75 6.35 -13.91 -11.30
C GLU A 75 5.64 -14.67 -10.17
N GLU A 76 5.89 -14.28 -8.91
CA GLU A 76 5.17 -14.85 -7.76
C GLU A 76 3.66 -14.57 -7.85
N PHE A 77 3.32 -13.36 -8.29
CA PHE A 77 1.95 -12.93 -8.51
C PHE A 77 1.28 -13.74 -9.63
N SER A 78 1.94 -13.91 -10.78
CA SER A 78 1.37 -14.60 -11.95
C SER A 78 1.04 -16.06 -11.64
N GLN A 79 1.82 -16.72 -10.78
CA GLN A 79 1.52 -18.08 -10.32
C GLN A 79 0.18 -18.16 -9.57
N LYS A 80 -0.13 -17.15 -8.74
CA LYS A 80 -1.40 -17.09 -7.99
C LYS A 80 -2.61 -16.82 -8.88
N VAL A 81 -2.42 -16.11 -9.99
CA VAL A 81 -3.50 -15.73 -10.92
C VAL A 81 -3.51 -16.56 -12.21
N SER A 82 -2.81 -17.70 -12.24
CA SER A 82 -2.55 -18.53 -13.43
C SER A 82 -3.78 -19.11 -14.17
N GLY A 83 -5.00 -18.66 -13.87
CA GLY A 83 -6.24 -18.94 -14.60
C GLY A 83 -7.00 -17.68 -15.06
N TRP A 84 -6.40 -16.50 -14.96
CA TRP A 84 -6.92 -15.28 -15.57
C TRP A 84 -6.68 -15.29 -17.07
N ASP A 85 -7.75 -15.07 -17.83
CA ASP A 85 -7.69 -14.88 -19.28
C ASP A 85 -7.27 -13.43 -19.52
N ASP A 86 -5.99 -13.21 -19.81
CA ASP A 86 -5.40 -11.88 -19.74
C ASP A 86 -5.42 -11.15 -21.07
N SER A 87 -5.95 -9.92 -21.06
CA SER A 87 -5.98 -9.02 -22.21
C SER A 87 -4.78 -8.07 -22.28
N ALA A 88 -3.93 -8.04 -21.25
CA ALA A 88 -2.77 -7.15 -21.23
C ALA A 88 -1.53 -7.80 -21.85
N ASP A 89 -1.34 -7.62 -23.16
CA ASP A 89 -0.10 -8.05 -23.85
C ASP A 89 1.17 -7.34 -23.33
N THR A 90 1.02 -6.17 -22.69
CA THR A 90 2.12 -5.35 -22.20
C THR A 90 1.74 -4.60 -20.93
N ILE A 91 2.59 -4.71 -19.90
CA ILE A 91 2.51 -3.95 -18.65
C ILE A 91 3.72 -3.02 -18.58
N ARG A 92 3.47 -1.73 -18.40
CA ARG A 92 4.51 -0.72 -18.20
C ARG A 92 4.76 -0.49 -16.72
N VAL A 93 6.02 -0.33 -16.34
CA VAL A 93 6.44 0.04 -14.99
C VAL A 93 7.23 1.33 -15.08
N LYS A 94 6.60 2.44 -14.68
CA LYS A 94 7.20 3.77 -14.60
C LYS A 94 7.73 4.01 -13.19
N ILE A 95 9.00 4.39 -13.09
CA ILE A 95 9.63 4.72 -11.80
C ILE A 95 9.90 6.22 -11.75
N ALA A 96 9.33 6.87 -10.74
CA ALA A 96 9.55 8.26 -10.41
C ALA A 96 10.53 8.36 -9.22
N TYR A 97 11.60 9.14 -9.38
CA TYR A 97 12.63 9.32 -8.33
C TYR A 97 12.40 10.57 -7.48
N THR A 98 11.55 11.48 -7.96
CA THR A 98 11.12 12.67 -7.23
C THR A 98 9.62 12.70 -7.06
N ARG A 99 9.15 13.38 -6.01
CA ARG A 99 7.71 13.57 -5.81
C ARG A 99 7.07 14.35 -6.95
N SER A 100 7.80 15.27 -7.57
CA SER A 100 7.34 16.00 -8.74
C SER A 100 7.06 15.08 -9.92
N GLU A 101 7.99 14.15 -10.22
CA GLU A 101 7.81 13.15 -11.28
C GLU A 101 6.62 12.22 -11.00
N PHE A 102 6.43 11.82 -9.74
CA PHE A 102 5.32 10.96 -9.35
C PHE A 102 3.97 11.68 -9.51
N ASN A 103 3.88 12.94 -9.05
CA ASN A 103 2.67 13.74 -9.21
C ASN A 103 2.36 14.01 -10.69
N GLU A 104 3.38 14.29 -11.50
CA GLU A 104 3.19 14.47 -12.95
C GLU A 104 2.68 13.17 -13.61
N ALA A 105 3.28 12.03 -13.27
CA ALA A 105 2.87 10.73 -13.80
C ALA A 105 1.44 10.32 -13.38
N THR A 106 0.96 10.80 -12.23
CA THR A 106 -0.37 10.50 -11.68
C THR A 106 -1.37 11.64 -11.85
N TYR A 107 -1.03 12.66 -12.67
CA TYR A 107 -1.84 13.85 -12.90
C TYR A 107 -2.23 14.63 -11.61
N GLY A 108 -1.45 14.47 -10.54
CA GLY A 108 -1.68 15.09 -9.24
C GLY A 108 -2.90 14.55 -8.49
N LEU A 109 -3.44 13.40 -8.91
CA LEU A 109 -4.63 12.79 -8.30
C LEU A 109 -4.30 12.00 -7.04
N MET A 110 -3.03 11.64 -6.85
CA MET A 110 -2.59 10.84 -5.72
C MET A 110 -2.22 11.72 -4.52
N PRO A 111 -2.60 11.31 -3.31
CA PRO A 111 -2.29 12.06 -2.10
C PRO A 111 -0.81 11.97 -1.73
N ASP A 112 -0.36 12.87 -0.86
CA ASP A 112 1.06 13.00 -0.51
C ASP A 112 1.66 11.80 0.25
N TRP A 113 0.84 10.90 0.76
CA TRP A 113 1.34 9.68 1.39
C TRP A 113 1.45 8.52 0.41
N SER A 114 0.94 8.66 -0.82
CA SER A 114 1.02 7.62 -1.84
C SER A 114 2.45 7.45 -2.36
N ILE A 115 2.82 6.19 -2.56
CA ILE A 115 4.12 5.76 -3.10
C ILE A 115 3.97 4.85 -4.33
N GLY A 116 2.75 4.59 -4.77
CA GLY A 116 2.41 3.75 -5.89
C GLY A 116 1.04 4.12 -6.48
N ALA A 117 0.87 3.87 -7.76
CA ALA A 117 -0.40 4.02 -8.43
C ALA A 117 -0.47 3.08 -9.64
N ALA A 118 -1.68 2.67 -9.97
CA ALA A 118 -2.01 1.95 -11.19
C ALA A 118 -2.84 2.85 -12.12
N ASP A 119 -2.47 2.84 -13.39
CA ASP A 119 -3.32 3.31 -14.49
C ASP A 119 -3.73 2.11 -15.36
N PRO A 120 -4.92 1.53 -15.12
CA PRO A 120 -5.41 0.40 -15.88
C PRO A 120 -5.62 0.71 -17.37
N SER A 121 -6.01 1.95 -17.72
CA SER A 121 -6.30 2.33 -19.11
C SER A 121 -5.09 2.22 -20.03
N SER A 122 -3.89 2.33 -19.44
CA SER A 122 -2.62 2.23 -20.13
C SER A 122 -1.76 1.07 -19.62
N ASN A 123 -2.30 0.16 -18.79
CA ASN A 123 -1.54 -0.94 -18.18
C ASN A 123 -0.23 -0.46 -17.52
N THR A 124 -0.26 0.70 -16.86
CA THR A 124 0.95 1.33 -16.32
C THR A 124 0.94 1.31 -14.79
N ILE A 125 1.96 0.69 -14.20
CA ILE A 125 2.30 0.80 -12.79
C ILE A 125 3.24 1.99 -12.62
N ILE A 126 2.95 2.89 -11.68
CA ILE A 126 3.75 4.06 -11.37
C ILE A 126 4.24 3.92 -9.93
N LEU A 127 5.56 3.89 -9.73
CA LEU A 127 6.16 3.74 -8.41
C LEU A 127 6.94 5.00 -8.03
N PHE A 128 6.76 5.49 -6.81
CA PHE A 128 7.62 6.51 -6.24
C PHE A 128 8.77 5.85 -5.46
N PHE A 129 9.98 6.00 -5.98
CA PHE A 129 11.19 5.43 -5.40
C PHE A 129 12.30 6.48 -5.34
N PRO A 130 12.40 7.26 -4.24
CA PRO A 130 13.46 8.26 -4.13
C PRO A 130 14.83 7.59 -4.16
N GLU A 131 15.83 8.19 -4.82
CA GLU A 131 17.18 7.59 -4.98
C GLU A 131 17.85 7.25 -3.64
N SER A 132 17.52 7.97 -2.58
CA SER A 132 18.00 7.72 -1.21
C SER A 132 17.30 6.55 -0.51
N SER A 133 16.22 6.04 -1.10
CA SER A 133 15.42 4.94 -0.57
C SER A 133 16.04 3.60 -0.92
N LYS A 134 16.22 2.75 0.09
CA LYS A 134 16.41 1.30 -0.10
C LYS A 134 15.11 0.53 0.19
N SER A 135 13.98 1.23 0.26
CA SER A 135 12.75 0.70 0.87
C SER A 135 12.22 -0.52 0.11
N PRO A 136 12.13 -1.70 0.76
CA PRO A 136 11.46 -2.88 0.21
C PRO A 136 9.97 -2.62 -0.11
N LYS A 137 9.33 -1.66 0.56
CA LYS A 137 7.88 -1.44 0.49
C LYS A 137 7.37 -1.07 -0.89
N ALA A 138 8.11 -0.26 -1.65
CA ALA A 138 7.70 0.12 -3.01
C ALA A 138 7.73 -1.08 -3.97
N ILE A 139 8.65 -2.02 -3.74
CA ILE A 139 8.76 -3.26 -4.53
C ILE A 139 7.64 -4.23 -4.13
N GLU A 140 7.32 -4.31 -2.83
CA GLU A 140 6.20 -5.10 -2.32
C GLU A 140 4.85 -4.61 -2.86
N LEU A 141 4.73 -3.30 -3.10
CA LEU A 141 3.52 -2.68 -3.64
C LEU A 141 3.26 -3.01 -5.12
N VAL A 142 4.24 -3.49 -5.87
CA VAL A 142 4.03 -3.86 -7.29
C VAL A 142 2.92 -4.88 -7.45
N LYS A 143 2.82 -5.86 -6.54
CA LYS A 143 1.75 -6.85 -6.56
C LYS A 143 0.38 -6.21 -6.37
N HIS A 144 0.31 -5.18 -5.54
CA HIS A 144 -0.89 -4.40 -5.28
C HIS A 144 -1.31 -3.60 -6.51
N GLU A 145 -0.39 -2.82 -7.10
CA GLU A 145 -0.70 -2.01 -8.29
C GLU A 145 -1.01 -2.89 -9.52
N MET A 146 -0.33 -4.02 -9.66
CA MET A 146 -0.62 -4.98 -10.72
C MET A 146 -2.02 -5.58 -10.57
N ALA A 147 -2.45 -5.85 -9.34
CA ALA A 147 -3.80 -6.38 -9.08
C ALA A 147 -4.89 -5.40 -9.56
N HIS A 148 -4.70 -4.10 -9.39
CA HIS A 148 -5.62 -3.09 -9.93
C HIS A 148 -5.70 -3.15 -11.46
N ILE A 149 -4.56 -3.16 -12.16
CA ILE A 149 -4.54 -3.22 -13.63
C ILE A 149 -5.31 -4.44 -14.11
N LEU A 150 -4.97 -5.60 -13.56
CA LEU A 150 -5.62 -6.83 -13.96
C LEU A 150 -7.10 -6.73 -13.67
N LEU A 151 -7.52 -6.42 -12.44
CA LEU A 151 -8.94 -6.41 -12.08
C LEU A 151 -9.79 -5.54 -13.00
N HIS A 152 -9.28 -4.35 -13.31
CA HIS A 152 -9.95 -3.44 -14.24
C HIS A 152 -9.97 -3.99 -15.67
N ASN A 153 -8.92 -4.67 -16.14
CA ASN A 153 -8.93 -5.36 -17.44
C ASN A 153 -9.92 -6.54 -17.47
N ALA A 154 -9.97 -7.31 -16.40
CA ALA A 154 -10.89 -8.41 -16.23
C ALA A 154 -12.34 -7.95 -16.14
N LEU A 155 -12.60 -6.66 -15.86
CA LEU A 155 -13.92 -6.04 -15.77
C LEU A 155 -14.20 -4.97 -16.87
N ASP A 156 -13.24 -4.65 -17.77
CA ASP A 156 -13.32 -3.79 -18.99
C ASP A 156 -14.37 -2.69 -18.86
N GLY A 157 -14.07 -1.74 -17.97
CA GLY A 157 -14.84 -0.52 -17.81
C GLY A 157 -16.06 -0.62 -16.89
N ILE A 158 -16.46 -1.82 -16.44
CA ILE A 158 -17.51 -1.96 -15.42
C ILE A 158 -17.03 -1.27 -14.13
N PRO A 159 -17.78 -0.31 -13.58
CA PRO A 159 -17.41 0.37 -12.35
C PRO A 159 -17.27 -0.60 -11.17
N ILE A 160 -16.14 -0.52 -10.48
CA ILE A 160 -15.80 -1.39 -9.35
C ILE A 160 -15.91 -0.58 -8.06
N PRO A 161 -16.67 -1.03 -7.05
CA PRO A 161 -16.68 -0.40 -5.74
C PRO A 161 -15.27 -0.35 -5.14
N ARG A 162 -14.87 0.81 -4.60
CA ARG A 162 -13.48 1.03 -4.17
C ARG A 162 -13.00 0.01 -3.13
N TRP A 163 -13.88 -0.45 -2.26
CA TRP A 163 -13.54 -1.44 -1.25
C TRP A 163 -13.14 -2.80 -1.84
N PHE A 164 -13.77 -3.18 -2.96
CA PHE A 164 -13.50 -4.43 -3.63
C PHE A 164 -12.17 -4.35 -4.37
N ASP A 165 -11.93 -3.22 -5.06
CA ASP A 165 -10.68 -2.94 -5.77
C ASP A 165 -9.47 -2.97 -4.82
N GLU A 166 -9.54 -2.21 -3.72
CA GLU A 166 -8.48 -2.19 -2.69
C GLU A 166 -8.36 -3.50 -1.92
N GLY A 167 -9.48 -4.15 -1.64
CA GLY A 167 -9.53 -5.42 -0.94
C GLY A 167 -8.87 -6.54 -1.75
N PHE A 168 -9.18 -6.61 -3.05
CA PHE A 168 -8.57 -7.54 -4.00
C PHE A 168 -7.06 -7.30 -4.09
N ALA A 169 -6.62 -6.05 -4.26
CA ALA A 169 -5.21 -5.72 -4.39
C ALA A 169 -4.39 -6.11 -3.16
N GLN A 170 -4.94 -5.89 -1.96
CA GLN A 170 -4.31 -6.37 -0.73
C GLN A 170 -4.35 -7.90 -0.61
N TRP A 171 -5.46 -8.54 -0.97
CA TRP A 171 -5.65 -10.00 -0.90
C TRP A 171 -4.61 -10.75 -1.72
N VAL A 172 -4.36 -10.33 -2.96
CA VAL A 172 -3.35 -10.98 -3.80
C VAL A 172 -1.92 -10.73 -3.28
N SER A 173 -1.69 -9.54 -2.71
CA SER A 173 -0.39 -9.11 -2.20
C SER A 173 0.08 -9.92 -0.97
N GLY A 174 -0.84 -10.47 -0.16
CA GLY A 174 -0.46 -11.30 0.98
C GLY A 174 -1.58 -11.54 2.00
N PRO A 175 -1.26 -12.11 3.17
CA PRO A 175 -2.21 -12.21 4.29
C PRO A 175 -2.49 -10.82 4.90
N ILE A 176 -3.63 -10.68 5.59
CA ILE A 176 -3.95 -9.48 6.36
C ILE A 176 -2.87 -9.23 7.43
N GLU A 177 -2.44 -7.98 7.57
CA GLU A 177 -1.45 -7.63 8.57
C GLU A 177 -2.08 -7.56 9.98
N GLN A 178 -1.31 -7.98 10.99
CA GLN A 178 -1.76 -7.88 12.39
C GLN A 178 -2.13 -6.43 12.76
N GLY A 179 -1.37 -5.45 12.25
CA GLY A 179 -1.64 -4.02 12.47
C GLY A 179 -3.00 -3.57 11.95
N GLN A 180 -3.48 -4.13 10.84
CA GLN A 180 -4.80 -3.84 10.29
C GLN A 180 -5.92 -4.39 11.18
N SER A 181 -5.75 -5.62 11.67
CA SER A 181 -6.72 -6.24 12.58
C SER A 181 -6.87 -5.45 13.90
N ILE A 182 -5.75 -4.98 14.45
CA ILE A 182 -5.75 -4.13 15.66
C ILE A 182 -6.39 -2.78 15.37
N ARG A 183 -6.12 -2.18 14.21
CA ARG A 183 -6.72 -0.90 13.80
C ARG A 183 -8.24 -0.99 13.72
N LEU A 184 -8.77 -2.07 13.14
CA LEU A 184 -10.21 -2.33 13.10
C LEU A 184 -10.79 -2.53 14.52
N ALA A 185 -10.08 -3.25 15.39
CA ALA A 185 -10.51 -3.45 16.77
C ALA A 185 -10.53 -2.13 17.57
N MET A 186 -9.53 -1.27 17.38
CA MET A 186 -9.49 0.08 17.96
C MET A 186 -10.63 0.94 17.44
N ALA A 187 -10.88 0.93 16.14
CA ALA A 187 -11.94 1.70 15.51
C ALA A 187 -13.33 1.29 16.04
N ASN A 188 -13.57 -0.02 16.19
CA ASN A 188 -14.79 -0.54 16.83
C ASN A 188 -14.92 -0.13 18.30
N LEU A 189 -13.81 -0.10 19.06
CA LEU A 189 -13.80 0.32 20.46
C LEU A 189 -14.09 1.83 20.63
N THR A 190 -13.57 2.67 19.73
CA THR A 190 -13.73 4.13 19.78
C THR A 190 -15.00 4.64 19.09
N GLY A 191 -15.73 3.76 18.40
CA GLY A 191 -16.89 4.12 17.59
C GLY A 191 -16.52 4.82 16.26
N GLU A 192 -15.24 4.77 15.87
CA GLU A 192 -14.81 5.21 14.55
C GLU A 192 -15.13 4.09 13.55
N SER A 193 -16.07 4.32 12.62
CA SER A 193 -16.37 3.36 11.57
C SER A 193 -16.21 4.00 10.21
N VAL A 194 -15.75 3.20 9.24
CA VAL A 194 -15.77 3.57 7.83
C VAL A 194 -16.70 2.60 7.14
N ASN A 195 -17.77 3.10 6.54
CA ASN A 195 -18.67 2.24 5.80
C ASN A 195 -18.10 1.96 4.40
N LEU A 196 -18.30 0.74 3.89
CA LEU A 196 -17.77 0.34 2.59
C LEU A 196 -18.24 1.23 1.44
N TRP A 197 -19.47 1.75 1.51
CA TRP A 197 -20.03 2.66 0.49
C TRP A 197 -19.44 4.08 0.55
N GLU A 198 -18.75 4.46 1.62
CA GLU A 198 -18.11 5.78 1.77
C GLU A 198 -16.70 5.80 1.20
N LEU A 199 -16.18 4.63 0.80
CA LEU A 199 -14.79 4.44 0.38
C LEU A 199 -14.47 5.01 -1.01
N GLU A 200 -15.47 5.48 -1.75
CA GLU A 200 -15.29 6.08 -3.08
C GLU A 200 -14.46 7.38 -3.07
N THR A 201 -14.24 8.00 -1.90
CA THR A 201 -13.52 9.29 -1.75
C THR A 201 -12.20 9.20 -0.96
N VAL A 202 -11.67 8.00 -0.72
CA VAL A 202 -10.51 7.76 0.16
C VAL A 202 -9.28 8.60 -0.18
N ASN A 203 -9.04 8.89 -1.47
CA ASN A 203 -7.88 9.69 -1.91
C ASN A 203 -7.92 11.14 -1.40
N SER A 204 -9.07 11.63 -0.93
CA SER A 204 -9.22 12.94 -0.31
C SER A 204 -8.96 12.95 1.21
N TRP A 205 -8.75 11.78 1.81
CA TRP A 205 -8.64 11.64 3.26
C TRP A 205 -7.19 11.74 3.75
N ASN A 206 -7.03 12.04 5.05
CA ASN A 206 -5.73 11.94 5.69
C ASN A 206 -5.26 10.48 5.75
N HIS A 207 -3.93 10.29 5.84
CA HIS A 207 -3.30 8.96 5.82
C HIS A 207 -3.89 8.00 6.87
N ILE A 208 -4.16 8.46 8.10
CA ILE A 208 -4.65 7.59 9.18
C ILE A 208 -6.04 7.03 8.85
N ARG A 209 -6.92 7.87 8.32
CA ARG A 209 -8.28 7.46 7.91
C ARG A 209 -8.24 6.58 6.66
N ALA A 210 -7.31 6.84 5.73
CA ALA A 210 -7.08 5.99 4.56
C ALA A 210 -6.57 4.58 4.96
N GLU A 211 -5.67 4.48 5.94
CA GLU A 211 -5.23 3.18 6.46
C GLU A 211 -6.37 2.38 7.11
N LEU A 212 -7.31 3.05 7.79
CA LEU A 212 -8.51 2.40 8.31
C LEU A 212 -9.43 1.92 7.19
N ALA A 213 -9.64 2.74 6.16
CA ALA A 213 -10.35 2.34 4.95
C ALA A 213 -9.73 1.11 4.28
N TYR A 214 -8.41 1.07 4.14
CA TYR A 214 -7.70 -0.07 3.58
C TYR A 214 -7.83 -1.33 4.43
N ALA A 215 -7.74 -1.22 5.76
CA ALA A 215 -7.98 -2.34 6.65
C ALA A 215 -9.43 -2.86 6.52
N GLU A 216 -10.40 -1.95 6.39
CA GLU A 216 -11.82 -2.28 6.21
C GLU A 216 -12.07 -3.01 4.88
N SER A 217 -11.55 -2.47 3.77
CA SER A 217 -11.62 -3.09 2.44
C SER A 217 -11.05 -4.50 2.46
N ARG A 218 -9.87 -4.68 3.06
CA ARG A 218 -9.23 -5.98 3.14
C ARG A 218 -10.05 -6.98 3.94
N ALA A 219 -10.52 -6.57 5.12
CA ALA A 219 -11.28 -7.46 5.98
C ALA A 219 -12.63 -7.85 5.38
N ALA A 220 -13.30 -6.93 4.68
CA ALA A 220 -14.54 -7.19 3.94
C ALA A 220 -14.28 -8.14 2.76
N PHE A 221 -13.16 -7.97 2.05
CA PHE A 221 -12.79 -8.85 0.95
C PHE A 221 -12.47 -10.27 1.44
N ASP A 222 -11.75 -10.42 2.55
CA ASP A 222 -11.51 -11.74 3.16
C ASP A 222 -12.83 -12.42 3.59
N TYR A 223 -13.79 -11.64 4.09
CA TYR A 223 -15.13 -12.14 4.40
C TYR A 223 -15.88 -12.60 3.15
N LEU A 224 -15.83 -11.81 2.07
CA LEU A 224 -16.39 -12.22 0.77
C LEU A 224 -15.74 -13.50 0.26
N MET A 225 -14.40 -13.57 0.24
CA MET A 225 -13.67 -14.75 -0.22
C MET A 225 -14.05 -15.99 0.59
N SER A 226 -14.29 -15.85 1.88
CA SER A 226 -14.79 -16.94 2.72
C SER A 226 -16.22 -17.34 2.34
N ALA A 227 -17.09 -16.39 2.02
CA ALA A 227 -18.48 -16.63 1.66
C ALA A 227 -18.65 -17.29 0.27
N ILE A 228 -17.70 -17.09 -0.64
CA ILE A 228 -17.71 -17.66 -1.99
C ILE A 228 -16.72 -18.82 -2.17
N ASP A 229 -16.23 -19.41 -1.08
CA ASP A 229 -15.24 -20.50 -1.09
C ASP A 229 -13.98 -20.18 -1.93
N GLY A 230 -13.57 -18.92 -1.96
CA GLY A 230 -12.43 -18.42 -2.72
C GLY A 230 -12.63 -18.33 -4.24
N ASN A 231 -13.85 -18.54 -4.75
CA ASN A 231 -14.15 -18.57 -6.19
C ASN A 231 -14.28 -17.16 -6.80
N ILE A 232 -13.21 -16.38 -6.73
CA ILE A 232 -13.13 -15.02 -7.30
C ILE A 232 -13.38 -15.01 -8.82
N PHE A 233 -12.90 -16.02 -9.56
CA PHE A 233 -13.09 -16.06 -11.02
C PHE A 233 -14.55 -16.27 -11.42
N GLY A 234 -15.29 -17.07 -10.65
CA GLY A 234 -16.73 -17.24 -10.84
C GLY A 234 -17.48 -15.92 -10.64
N LEU A 235 -17.13 -15.17 -9.59
CA LEU A 235 -17.70 -13.86 -9.30
C LEU A 235 -17.43 -12.86 -10.43
N LEU A 236 -16.16 -12.71 -10.84
CA LEU A 236 -15.80 -11.79 -11.92
C LEU A 236 -16.48 -12.15 -13.24
N ARG A 237 -16.58 -13.44 -13.57
CA ARG A 237 -17.31 -13.91 -14.75
C ARG A 237 -18.80 -13.58 -14.68
N SER A 238 -19.41 -13.66 -13.49
CA SER A 238 -20.80 -13.26 -13.33
C SER A 238 -20.98 -11.76 -13.52
N ILE A 239 -20.16 -10.93 -12.87
CA ILE A 239 -20.13 -9.47 -13.06
C ILE A 239 -20.01 -9.12 -14.54
N ARG A 240 -19.11 -9.80 -15.25
CA ARG A 240 -18.96 -9.62 -16.69
C ARG A 240 -20.16 -9.99 -17.52
N ARG A 241 -20.77 -11.12 -17.20
CA ARG A 241 -21.95 -11.60 -17.91
C ARG A 241 -23.14 -10.68 -17.71
N MET A 242 -23.27 -10.09 -16.52
CA MET A 242 -24.37 -9.20 -16.16
C MET A 242 -24.13 -7.75 -16.58
N ASP A 243 -22.90 -7.37 -16.94
CA ASP A 243 -22.49 -6.02 -17.33
C ASP A 243 -22.76 -4.95 -16.24
N ASP A 244 -22.90 -5.41 -14.99
CA ASP A 244 -23.08 -4.57 -13.81
C ASP A 244 -22.51 -5.28 -12.58
N PHE A 245 -21.80 -4.52 -11.74
CA PHE A 245 -21.14 -5.07 -10.56
C PHE A 245 -22.14 -5.61 -9.54
N ALA A 246 -23.20 -4.85 -9.24
CA ALA A 246 -24.17 -5.23 -8.22
C ALA A 246 -25.00 -6.43 -8.67
N ASP A 247 -25.45 -6.43 -9.93
CA ASP A 247 -26.26 -7.52 -10.48
C ASP A 247 -25.47 -8.82 -10.60
N GLY A 248 -24.22 -8.78 -11.08
CA GLY A 248 -23.37 -9.97 -11.14
C GLY A 248 -22.89 -10.45 -9.77
N PHE A 249 -22.69 -9.53 -8.83
CA PHE A 249 -22.43 -9.90 -7.43
C PHE A 249 -23.63 -10.64 -6.83
N GLU A 250 -24.84 -10.14 -7.03
CA GLU A 250 -26.07 -10.77 -6.53
C GLU A 250 -26.35 -12.12 -7.20
N ASP A 251 -26.19 -12.20 -8.52
CA ASP A 251 -26.33 -13.45 -9.27
C ASP A 251 -25.38 -14.53 -8.78
N PHE A 252 -24.11 -14.18 -8.49
CA PHE A 252 -23.12 -15.16 -8.07
C PHE A 252 -23.22 -15.54 -6.60
N THR A 253 -23.41 -14.56 -5.72
CA THR A 253 -23.41 -14.77 -4.26
C THR A 253 -24.79 -15.14 -3.69
N GLY A 254 -25.86 -14.90 -4.46
CA GLY A 254 -27.24 -15.02 -4.00
C GLY A 254 -27.67 -13.94 -3.00
N THR A 255 -26.83 -12.92 -2.75
CA THR A 255 -27.16 -11.79 -1.87
C THR A 255 -26.88 -10.47 -2.58
N SER A 256 -27.82 -9.52 -2.46
CA SER A 256 -27.58 -8.17 -2.97
C SER A 256 -26.37 -7.52 -2.29
N LEU A 257 -25.70 -6.64 -3.03
CA LEU A 257 -24.53 -5.90 -2.54
C LEU A 257 -24.85 -5.07 -1.28
N VAL A 258 -26.05 -4.50 -1.20
CA VAL A 258 -26.51 -3.75 -0.02
C VAL A 258 -26.68 -4.66 1.19
N ASN A 259 -27.23 -5.87 1.00
CA ASN A 259 -27.33 -6.84 2.09
C ASN A 259 -25.95 -7.31 2.55
N PHE A 260 -25.00 -7.49 1.63
CA PHE A 260 -23.61 -7.79 1.97
C PHE A 260 -23.01 -6.69 2.87
N TYR A 261 -23.18 -5.41 2.54
CA TYR A 261 -22.71 -4.31 3.37
C TYR A 261 -23.30 -4.32 4.78
N ARG A 262 -24.61 -4.60 4.90
CA ARG A 262 -25.26 -4.70 6.22
C ARG A 262 -24.74 -5.87 7.04
N HIS A 263 -24.62 -7.06 6.43
CA HIS A 263 -24.09 -8.24 7.12
C HIS A 263 -22.64 -8.03 7.56
N TRP A 264 -21.81 -7.47 6.67
CA TRP A 264 -20.43 -7.14 7.00
C TRP A 264 -20.33 -6.18 8.19
N SER A 265 -21.16 -5.14 8.21
CA SER A 265 -21.21 -4.17 9.32
C SER A 265 -21.52 -4.83 10.68
N SER A 266 -22.29 -5.91 10.70
CA SER A 266 -22.54 -6.71 11.91
C SER A 266 -21.35 -7.62 12.25
N VAL A 267 -20.88 -8.39 11.28
CA VAL A 267 -19.80 -9.40 11.47
C VAL A 267 -18.49 -8.73 11.90
N ARG A 268 -18.17 -7.55 11.36
CA ARG A 268 -16.93 -6.83 11.70
C ARG A 268 -16.84 -6.49 13.19
N LEU A 269 -17.97 -6.17 13.83
CA LEU A 269 -18.00 -5.81 15.26
C LEU A 269 -17.69 -7.00 16.15
N GLU A 270 -18.15 -8.19 15.76
CA GLU A 270 -17.87 -9.44 16.47
C GLU A 270 -16.42 -9.90 16.26
N LYS A 271 -15.97 -9.88 15.00
CA LYS A 271 -14.65 -10.38 14.59
C LYS A 271 -13.50 -9.51 15.11
N PHE A 272 -13.64 -8.19 15.05
CA PHE A 272 -12.62 -7.23 15.47
C PHE A 272 -13.01 -6.56 16.77
N ASN A 273 -12.98 -7.33 17.85
CA ASN A 273 -13.33 -6.84 19.18
C ASN A 273 -12.08 -6.46 20.00
N TRP A 274 -12.31 -5.84 21.16
CA TRP A 274 -11.26 -5.30 22.03
C TRP A 274 -10.25 -6.35 22.52
N THR A 275 -10.59 -7.64 22.50
CA THR A 275 -9.63 -8.69 22.92
C THR A 275 -8.41 -8.73 22.00
N LEU A 276 -8.55 -8.44 20.70
CA LEU A 276 -7.42 -8.38 19.76
C LEU A 276 -6.39 -7.31 20.16
N ILE A 277 -6.82 -6.23 20.79
CA ILE A 277 -5.94 -5.16 21.28
C ILE A 277 -5.07 -5.69 22.43
N LEU A 278 -5.64 -6.49 23.32
CA LEU A 278 -4.92 -7.06 24.46
C LEU A 278 -3.96 -8.19 24.06
N LEU A 279 -4.24 -8.87 22.95
CA LEU A 279 -3.34 -9.90 22.41
C LEU A 279 -2.16 -9.30 21.62
N ASP A 280 -2.14 -7.99 21.35
CA ASP A 280 -0.98 -7.35 20.72
C ASP A 280 0.19 -7.26 21.71
N TRP A 281 1.34 -7.79 21.30
CA TRP A 281 2.52 -7.86 22.16
C TRP A 281 2.98 -6.48 22.64
N ARG A 282 2.86 -5.42 21.81
CA ARG A 282 3.25 -4.06 22.19
C ARG A 282 2.33 -3.54 23.29
N THR A 283 1.04 -3.81 23.20
CA THR A 283 0.07 -3.49 24.25
C THR A 283 0.41 -4.22 25.55
N ILE A 284 0.71 -5.51 25.48
CA ILE A 284 1.09 -6.30 26.67
C ILE A 284 2.32 -5.69 27.35
N PHE A 285 3.38 -5.38 26.60
CA PHE A 285 4.59 -4.76 27.16
C PHE A 285 4.34 -3.35 27.72
N ALA A 286 3.50 -2.56 27.07
CA ALA A 286 3.10 -1.25 27.57
C ALA A 286 2.36 -1.36 28.91
N VAL A 287 1.39 -2.28 29.02
CA VAL A 287 0.66 -2.56 30.26
C VAL A 287 1.61 -3.03 31.36
N ILE A 288 2.51 -3.98 31.07
CA ILE A 288 3.51 -4.46 32.04
C ILE A 288 4.40 -3.31 32.52
N THR A 289 4.81 -2.41 31.61
CA THR A 289 5.63 -1.25 31.95
C THR A 289 4.88 -0.28 32.85
N ILE A 290 3.61 0.02 32.55
CA ILE A 290 2.75 0.86 33.40
C ILE A 290 2.59 0.22 34.78
N LEU A 291 2.32 -1.09 34.85
CA LEU A 291 2.21 -1.81 36.12
C LEU A 291 3.52 -1.77 36.92
N PHE A 292 4.67 -1.87 36.24
CA PHE A 292 5.98 -1.76 36.87
C PHE A 292 6.25 -0.35 37.39
N LEU A 293 5.88 0.69 36.62
CA LEU A 293 5.99 2.09 37.05
C LEU A 293 5.07 2.37 38.25
N ILE A 294 3.81 1.92 38.21
CA ILE A 294 2.86 2.05 39.32
C ILE A 294 3.38 1.32 40.55
N GLY A 295 3.80 0.05 40.40
CA GLY A 295 4.35 -0.75 41.50
C GLY A 295 5.62 -0.14 42.10
N GLY A 296 6.52 0.38 41.26
CA GLY A 296 7.70 1.12 41.69
C GLY A 296 7.34 2.38 42.46
N THR A 297 6.37 3.15 41.97
CA THR A 297 5.89 4.38 42.64
C THR A 297 5.25 4.06 43.99
N ILE A 298 4.40 3.04 44.06
CA ILE A 298 3.81 2.56 45.32
C ILE A 298 4.90 2.12 46.30
N LYS A 299 5.90 1.35 45.85
CA LYS A 299 7.02 0.91 46.68
C LYS A 299 7.82 2.10 47.20
N LEU A 300 8.07 3.11 46.38
CA LEU A 300 8.78 4.33 46.79
C LEU A 300 7.98 5.13 47.83
N ILE A 301 6.66 5.24 47.67
CA ILE A 301 5.78 5.91 48.64
C ILE A 301 5.78 5.15 49.97
N ARG A 302 5.64 3.82 49.95
CA ARG A 302 5.67 2.97 51.16
C ARG A 302 7.01 3.07 51.88
N ASN A 303 8.11 2.93 51.16
CA ASN A 303 9.46 3.02 51.75
C ASN A 303 9.77 4.40 52.36
N LYS A 304 9.18 5.48 51.84
CA LYS A 304 9.28 6.81 52.47
C LYS A 304 8.43 6.94 53.73
N ARG A 305 7.27 6.28 53.78
CA ARG A 305 6.41 6.24 54.97
C ARG A 305 7.07 5.46 56.10
N ASP A 306 7.59 4.28 55.78
CA ASP A 306 8.22 3.38 56.75
C ASP A 306 9.49 4.03 57.35
N LYS A 307 10.31 4.71 56.53
CA LYS A 307 11.47 5.48 57.02
C LYS A 307 11.09 6.74 57.79
N GLY A 308 9.96 7.36 57.44
CA GLY A 308 9.45 8.52 58.16
C GLY A 308 8.97 8.15 59.57
N GLU A 309 8.37 6.97 59.74
CA GLU A 309 7.95 6.43 61.05
C GLU A 309 9.17 6.06 61.94
N GLU A 310 10.23 5.48 61.35
CA GLU A 310 11.48 5.12 62.06
C GLU A 310 12.21 6.34 62.65
N ASP A 311 12.19 7.50 61.95
CA ASP A 311 12.79 8.76 62.41
C ASP A 311 12.02 9.44 63.57
N TRP A 312 10.75 9.11 63.81
CA TRP A 312 9.97 9.65 64.94
C TRP A 312 10.11 8.81 66.23
N GLU A 313 10.37 7.50 66.11
CA GLU A 313 10.55 6.61 67.26
C GLU A 313 11.95 6.74 67.91
N HIS A 314 12.96 7.15 67.12
CA HIS A 314 14.33 7.33 67.59
C HIS A 314 14.55 8.49 68.58
N PRO A 315 14.01 9.72 68.37
CA PRO A 315 14.20 10.83 69.32
C PRO A 315 13.42 10.64 70.63
N LEU A 316 12.20 10.07 70.57
CA LEU A 316 11.37 9.83 71.76
C LEU A 316 11.96 8.77 72.70
N SER A 317 12.70 7.79 72.16
CA SER A 317 13.38 6.77 72.96
C SER A 317 14.70 7.25 73.56
N MET A 318 15.38 8.23 72.95
CA MET A 318 16.58 8.86 73.52
C MET A 318 16.23 9.84 74.65
N GLU A 319 15.20 10.66 74.48
CA GLU A 319 14.75 11.63 75.49
C GLU A 319 14.23 10.91 76.75
N ALA A 320 13.49 9.80 76.58
CA ALA A 320 13.04 8.94 77.68
C ALA A 320 14.15 8.10 78.33
N ALA A 321 15.31 7.96 77.69
CA ALA A 321 16.48 7.28 78.26
C ALA A 321 17.37 8.26 79.05
N GLU A 322 17.55 9.50 78.58
CA GLU A 322 18.27 10.55 79.30
C GLU A 322 17.54 11.00 80.58
N GLU A 323 16.20 11.02 80.61
CA GLU A 323 15.44 11.30 81.84
C GLU A 323 15.61 10.22 82.92
N ARG A 324 15.91 8.97 82.55
CA ARG A 324 16.12 7.88 83.53
C ARG A 324 17.53 7.78 84.09
N GLU A 325 18.49 8.47 83.47
CA GLU A 325 19.90 8.47 83.91
C GLU A 325 20.21 9.68 84.83
N ASN A 326 19.29 10.64 84.92
CA ASN A 326 19.42 11.87 85.72
C ASN A 326 18.59 11.90 87.02
N ASP A 327 17.90 10.81 87.39
CA ASP A 327 17.15 10.62 88.66
C ASP A 327 17.84 9.58 89.57
#